data_AF-A0A931CNG7-F1
#
_entry.id   AF-A0A931CNG7-F1
#
_cell.length_a   1.000
_cell.length_b   1.000
_cell.length_c   1.000
_cell.angle_alpha   90.00
_cell.angle_beta   90.00
_cell.angle_gamma   90.00
#
_symmetry.space_group_name_H-M   'P 1'
#
loop_
_entity.id
_entity.type
_entity.pdbx_description
1 polymer ?
#
loop_
_entity_poly.entity_id
_entity_poly.type
_entity_poly.pdbx_seq_one_letter_code
_entity_poly.pdbx_strand_id
1 'polypeptide(L)'
;MANDLVTAGRRDDPLEAIHSAIAFGGLDWSIGRETAWIYGITVGWGAGMSSVAARHGWSPEKVARLRRLRAKYRALERVEERRAAAARKGSQ
;
A
#
# COMPACT_ATOMS: atom_id res chain seq x y z
N MET A 1 20.00 -27.67 -27.55
CA MET A 1 19.00 -27.78 -26.47
C MET A 1 19.75 -27.86 -25.16
N ALA A 2 19.75 -26.78 -24.38
CA ALA A 2 20.13 -26.76 -22.96
C ALA A 2 19.99 -25.32 -22.49
N ASN A 3 18.91 -24.99 -21.77
CA ASN A 3 18.99 -24.09 -20.61
C ASN A 3 17.67 -24.13 -19.81
N ASP A 4 17.36 -25.28 -19.22
CA ASP A 4 16.16 -25.51 -18.39
C ASP A 4 16.51 -25.72 -16.91
N LEU A 5 17.60 -25.10 -16.43
CA LEU A 5 18.10 -25.28 -15.05
C LEU A 5 18.21 -24.00 -14.21
N VAL A 6 17.75 -22.84 -14.70
CA VAL A 6 17.83 -21.57 -13.93
C VAL A 6 16.51 -21.22 -13.22
N THR A 7 15.43 -21.93 -13.49
CA THR A 7 14.07 -21.57 -13.02
C THR A 7 13.55 -22.36 -11.83
N ALA A 8 14.35 -23.25 -11.22
CA ALA A 8 13.89 -24.09 -10.10
C ALA A 8 14.41 -23.68 -8.71
N GLY A 9 15.32 -22.70 -8.59
CA GLY A 9 16.02 -22.41 -7.32
C GLY A 9 15.63 -21.12 -6.58
N ARG A 10 14.68 -20.32 -7.08
CA ARG A 10 14.36 -18.98 -6.53
C ARG A 10 13.07 -18.90 -5.70
N ARG A 11 12.43 -20.03 -5.40
CA ARG A 11 11.15 -20.06 -4.66
C ARG A 11 11.25 -20.57 -3.22
N ASP A 12 12.43 -21.04 -2.80
CA ASP A 12 12.63 -21.71 -1.50
C ASP A 12 13.67 -21.01 -0.60
N ASP A 13 13.95 -19.73 -0.81
CA ASP A 13 14.70 -18.95 0.18
C ASP A 13 13.73 -18.51 1.31
N PRO A 14 13.83 -19.09 2.52
CA PRO A 14 12.94 -18.74 3.62
C PRO A 14 13.11 -17.28 4.07
N LEU A 15 14.29 -16.68 3.90
CA LEU A 15 14.51 -15.27 4.25
C LEU A 15 13.82 -14.36 3.24
N GLU A 16 13.90 -14.66 1.94
CA GLU A 16 13.18 -13.91 0.90
C GLU A 16 11.66 -14.06 1.07
N ALA A 17 11.17 -15.27 1.39
CA ALA A 17 9.76 -15.52 1.66
C ALA A 17 9.26 -14.73 2.88
N ILE A 18 9.98 -14.77 4.01
CA ILE A 18 9.62 -14.04 5.23
C ILE A 18 9.69 -12.52 5.00
N HIS A 19 10.74 -12.02 4.34
CA HIS A 19 10.86 -10.61 3.98
C HIS A 19 9.73 -10.14 3.07
N SER A 20 9.23 -11.00 2.17
CA SER A 20 8.09 -10.66 1.31
C SER A 20 6.74 -10.71 2.02
N ALA A 21 6.62 -11.50 3.09
CA ALA A 21 5.37 -11.72 3.82
C ALA A 21 5.14 -10.69 4.94
N ILE A 22 6.21 -10.16 5.53
CA ILE A 22 6.14 -9.24 6.67
C ILE A 22 6.42 -7.80 6.19
N ALA A 23 5.52 -6.88 6.52
CA ALA A 23 5.72 -5.46 6.26
C ALA A 23 6.46 -4.79 7.42
N PHE A 24 7.70 -4.36 7.19
CA PHE A 24 8.56 -3.62 8.11
C PHE A 24 8.49 -2.09 7.87
N GLY A 25 7.92 -1.65 6.76
CA GLY A 25 7.77 -0.26 6.39
C GLY A 25 6.79 -0.05 5.23
N GLY A 26 6.55 1.23 4.90
CA GLY A 26 5.61 1.59 3.82
C GLY A 26 5.99 0.96 2.47
N LEU A 27 7.29 0.83 2.17
CA LEU A 27 7.78 0.27 0.91
C LEU A 27 7.46 -1.22 0.72
N ASP A 28 7.21 -1.99 1.78
CA ASP A 28 6.83 -3.40 1.64
C ASP A 28 5.45 -3.55 1.03
N TRP A 29 4.56 -2.60 1.33
CA TRP A 29 3.26 -2.48 0.67
C TRP A 29 3.38 -2.07 -0.80
N SER A 30 4.56 -1.62 -1.25
CA SER A 30 4.81 -1.29 -2.65
C SER A 30 5.24 -2.50 -3.47
N ILE A 31 5.50 -3.66 -2.86
CA ILE A 31 5.95 -4.86 -3.57
C ILE A 31 4.80 -5.44 -4.40
N GLY A 32 3.62 -5.61 -3.80
CA GLY A 32 2.41 -6.08 -4.46
C GLY A 32 1.64 -4.94 -5.12
N ARG A 33 1.34 -5.06 -6.43
CA ARG A 33 0.47 -4.09 -7.13
C ARG A 33 -0.91 -3.98 -6.47
N GLU A 34 -1.41 -5.10 -5.93
CA GLU A 34 -2.72 -5.22 -5.30
C GLU A 34 -2.80 -4.58 -3.90
N THR A 35 -1.67 -4.45 -3.21
CA THR A 35 -1.61 -3.87 -1.86
C THR A 35 -1.15 -2.41 -1.89
N ALA A 36 -0.36 -2.04 -2.91
CA ALA A 36 0.18 -0.70 -3.04
C ALA A 36 -0.87 0.40 -3.20
N TRP A 37 -1.99 0.09 -3.89
CA TRP A 37 -3.07 1.06 -4.05
C TRP A 37 -3.84 1.27 -2.75
N ILE A 38 -3.99 0.22 -1.93
CA ILE A 38 -4.64 0.28 -0.61
C ILE A 38 -3.83 1.20 0.30
N TYR A 39 -2.53 0.95 0.42
CA TYR A 39 -1.62 1.79 1.20
C TYR A 39 -1.65 3.24 0.71
N GLY A 40 -1.71 3.47 -0.61
CA GLY A 40 -1.81 4.80 -1.18
C GLY A 40 -3.07 5.57 -0.77
N ILE A 41 -4.17 4.88 -0.50
CA ILE A 41 -5.42 5.49 -0.01
C ILE A 41 -5.34 5.74 1.50
N THR A 42 -4.98 4.72 2.28
CA THR A 42 -5.04 4.74 3.74
C THR A 42 -3.91 5.57 4.35
N VAL A 43 -2.66 5.21 4.07
CA VAL A 43 -1.47 5.85 4.67
C VAL A 43 -0.89 6.94 3.77
N GLY A 44 -0.88 6.71 2.46
CA GLY A 44 -0.38 7.62 1.45
C GLY A 44 1.12 7.50 1.22
N TRP A 45 1.53 7.62 -0.04
CA TRP A 45 2.93 7.46 -0.46
C TRP A 45 3.80 8.72 -0.32
N GLY A 46 3.20 9.90 -0.10
CA GLY A 46 3.92 11.17 -0.02
C GLY A 46 4.87 11.36 -1.22
N ALA A 47 6.14 11.63 -0.93
CA ALA A 47 7.21 11.76 -1.93
C ALA A 47 7.48 10.46 -2.72
N GLY A 48 7.19 9.29 -2.15
CA GLY A 48 7.39 7.99 -2.81
C GLY A 48 6.37 7.65 -3.91
N MET A 49 5.33 8.49 -4.10
CA MET A 49 4.26 8.20 -5.07
C MET A 49 4.78 8.03 -6.50
N SER A 50 5.77 8.82 -6.92
CA SER A 50 6.36 8.72 -8.26
C SER A 50 7.06 7.38 -8.47
N SER A 51 7.90 6.97 -7.51
CA SER A 51 8.63 5.70 -7.55
C SER A 51 7.70 4.50 -7.58
N VAL A 52 6.64 4.51 -6.77
CA VAL A 52 5.64 3.42 -6.74
C VAL A 52 4.82 3.39 -8.04
N ALA A 53 4.45 4.56 -8.57
CA ALA A 53 3.73 4.63 -9.85
C ALA A 53 4.57 4.09 -11.01
N ALA A 54 5.85 4.46 -11.08
CA ALA A 54 6.78 3.95 -12.09
C ALA A 54 6.94 2.42 -11.97
N ARG A 55 7.12 1.90 -10.74
CA ARG A 55 7.27 0.46 -10.47
C ARG A 55 6.09 -0.37 -11.00
N HIS A 56 4.87 0.14 -10.87
CA HIS A 56 3.65 -0.58 -11.23
C HIS A 56 3.02 -0.16 -12.55
N GLY A 57 3.71 0.69 -13.34
CA GLY A 57 3.20 1.23 -14.60
C GLY A 57 1.86 1.95 -14.43
N TRP A 58 1.67 2.69 -13.33
CA TRP A 58 0.43 3.43 -13.11
C TRP A 58 0.39 4.70 -13.95
N SER A 59 -0.70 4.86 -14.69
CA SER A 59 -0.92 6.07 -15.47
C SER A 59 -1.10 7.31 -14.57
N PRO A 60 -0.85 8.52 -15.09
CA PRO A 60 -1.13 9.76 -14.38
C PRO A 60 -2.57 9.85 -13.87
N GLU A 61 -3.54 9.36 -14.64
CA GLU A 61 -4.96 9.33 -14.28
C GLU A 61 -5.21 8.42 -13.08
N LYS A 62 -4.54 7.26 -13.02
CA LYS A 62 -4.60 6.35 -11.88
C LYS A 62 -4.01 7.01 -10.64
N VAL A 63 -2.85 7.67 -10.75
CA VAL A 63 -2.25 8.41 -9.62
C VAL A 63 -3.18 9.53 -9.14
N ALA A 64 -3.78 10.29 -10.07
CA ALA A 64 -4.75 11.34 -9.73
C ALA A 64 -5.99 10.77 -9.04
N ARG A 65 -6.51 9.62 -9.51
CA ARG A 65 -7.61 8.91 -8.86
C ARG A 65 -7.25 8.48 -7.45
N LEU A 66 -6.06 7.92 -7.23
CA LEU A 66 -5.60 7.51 -5.90
C LEU A 66 -5.47 8.70 -4.93
N ARG A 67 -4.95 9.85 -5.40
CA ARG A 67 -4.92 11.09 -4.60
C ARG A 67 -6.31 11.55 -4.19
N ARG A 68 -7.29 11.51 -5.10
CA ARG A 68 -8.69 11.83 -4.79
C ARG A 68 -9.31 10.86 -3.78
N LEU A 69 -9.06 9.56 -3.93
CA LEU A 69 -9.56 8.55 -3.00
C LEU A 69 -8.97 8.73 -1.59
N ARG A 70 -7.67 9.02 -1.48
CA ARG A 70 -7.02 9.36 -0.21
C ARG A 70 -7.67 10.58 0.46
N ALA A 71 -7.91 11.65 -0.30
CA ALA A 71 -8.54 12.84 0.24
C ALA A 71 -9.94 12.54 0.82
N LYS A 72 -10.74 11.73 0.10
CA LYS A 72 -12.05 11.26 0.58
C LYS A 72 -11.93 10.39 1.83
N TYR A 73 -11.00 9.43 1.84
CA TYR A 73 -10.75 8.55 2.98
C TYR A 73 -10.41 9.36 4.25
N ARG A 74 -9.47 10.31 4.17
CA ARG A 74 -9.10 11.18 5.31
C ARG A 74 -10.24 12.08 5.78
N ALA A 75 -11.15 12.47 4.88
CA ALA A 75 -12.34 13.22 5.28
C ALA A 75 -13.30 12.35 6.10
N LEU A 76 -13.55 11.12 5.66
CA LEU A 76 -14.40 10.15 6.37
C LEU A 76 -13.80 9.76 7.73
N GLU A 77 -12.50 9.48 7.78
CA GLU A 77 -11.80 9.13 9.02
C GLU A 77 -11.99 10.19 10.11
N ARG A 78 -11.86 11.48 9.75
CA ARG A 78 -12.11 12.59 10.68
C ARG A 78 -13.57 12.70 11.14
N VAL A 79 -14.53 12.32 10.29
CA VAL A 79 -15.95 12.30 10.68
C VAL A 79 -16.17 11.21 11.74
N GLU A 80 -15.60 10.03 11.53
CA GLU A 80 -15.70 8.92 12.49
C GLU A 80 -14.98 9.21 13.82
N GLU A 81 -13.78 9.81 13.77
CA GLU A 81 -13.05 10.25 14.97
C GLU A 81 -13.88 11.22 15.83
N ARG A 82 -14.58 12.16 15.17
CA ARG A 82 -15.46 13.13 15.85
C ARG A 82 -16.68 12.45 16.45
N ARG A 83 -17.30 11.50 15.75
CA ARG A 83 -18.42 10.70 16.26
C ARG A 83 -17.99 9.91 17.50
N ALA A 84 -16.84 9.24 17.44
CA ALA A 84 -16.29 8.48 18.56
C ALA A 84 -15.91 9.38 19.75
N ALA A 85 -15.44 10.61 19.52
CA ALA A 85 -15.17 11.58 20.58
C ALA A 85 -16.46 12.11 21.24
N ALA A 86 -17.51 12.37 20.46
CA ALA A 86 -18.80 12.81 20.99
C ALA A 86 -19.49 11.73 21.83
N ALA A 87 -19.46 10.47 21.38
CA ALA A 87 -20.02 9.33 22.12
C ALA A 87 -19.36 9.17 23.50
N ARG A 88 -18.04 9.34 23.60
CA ARG A 88 -17.30 9.26 24.87
C ARG A 88 -17.66 10.38 25.85
N LYS A 89 -17.95 11.59 25.35
CA LYS A 89 -18.32 12.75 26.19
C LYS A 89 -19.75 12.69 26.71
N GLY A 90 -20.66 11.98 26.03
CA GLY A 90 -22.05 11.81 26.47
C GLY A 90 -22.26 10.68 27.49
N SER A 91 -21.21 9.93 27.83
CA SER A 91 -21.23 8.86 28.84
C SER A 91 -20.56 9.27 30.17
N GLN A 92 -20.09 10.51 30.28
CA GLN A 92 -19.62 11.14 31.52
C GLN A 92 -20.67 12.11 32.04
#